data_AF-A0A064BX69-F1
#
_entry.id   AF-A0A064BX69-F1
#
_cell.length_a   1.000
_cell.length_b   1.000
_cell.length_c   1.000
_cell.angle_alpha   90.00
_cell.angle_beta   90.00
_cell.angle_gamma   90.00
#
_symmetry.space_group_name_H-M   'P 1'
#
loop_
_entity.id
_entity.type
_entity.pdbx_description
1 polymer ?
#
loop_
_entity_poly.entity_id
_entity_poly.type
_entity_poly.pdbx_seq_one_letter_code
_entity_poly.pdbx_strand_id
1 'polypeptide(L)'
;MPANMKAIFQEMFADFKDYYVLIGGTATSIVLDSQGFKSRTTKDYDMVIIDELKNKEFYNTLNHFLELGEYQGSQKDEKAQLFRFTTTKPEFPSMIEPFSILPQYPLKKDGREIPLHFDQDASLSALLLDEDYYNILVHEKEIIQGYSVLSNCGLYSSKIKFKPRQLHLAVLKYSLRLAS
;
A
#
# COMPACT_ATOMS: atom_id res chain seq x y z
N MET A 1 -12.76 11.99 -12.56
CA MET A 1 -11.57 11.38 -11.94
C MET A 1 -11.52 9.91 -12.33
N PRO A 2 -10.33 9.36 -12.62
CA PRO A 2 -10.12 7.92 -12.79
C PRO A 2 -10.74 7.12 -11.64
N ALA A 3 -11.28 5.92 -11.90
CA ALA A 3 -12.04 5.16 -10.90
C ALA A 3 -11.19 4.69 -9.68
N ASN A 4 -9.87 4.72 -9.82
CA ASN A 4 -8.88 4.46 -8.78
C ASN A 4 -8.56 5.68 -7.91
N MET A 5 -9.04 6.89 -8.23
CA MET A 5 -8.81 8.09 -7.44
C MET A 5 -10.02 8.42 -6.58
N LYS A 6 -9.78 8.57 -5.28
CA LYS A 6 -10.79 8.88 -4.28
C LYS A 6 -10.45 10.23 -3.65
N ALA A 7 -11.27 11.25 -3.94
CA ALA A 7 -11.07 12.61 -3.45
C ALA A 7 -10.91 12.65 -1.92
N ILE A 8 -11.74 11.90 -1.20
CA ILE A 8 -11.66 11.78 0.27
C ILE A 8 -10.29 11.29 0.77
N PHE A 9 -9.64 10.38 0.03
CA PHE A 9 -8.29 9.92 0.38
C PHE A 9 -7.26 11.02 0.11
N GLN A 10 -7.33 11.68 -1.05
CA GLN A 10 -6.40 12.79 -1.37
C GLN A 10 -6.50 13.93 -0.36
N GLU A 11 -7.72 14.28 0.04
CA GLU A 11 -7.98 15.36 1.00
C GLU A 11 -7.47 15.00 2.39
N MET A 12 -7.83 13.82 2.92
CA MET A 12 -7.41 13.40 4.26
C MET A 12 -5.90 13.15 4.37
N PHE A 13 -5.25 12.68 3.30
CA PHE A 13 -3.82 12.36 3.30
C PHE A 13 -2.94 13.43 2.62
N ALA A 14 -3.46 14.64 2.40
CA ALA A 14 -2.77 15.71 1.68
C ALA A 14 -1.41 16.09 2.31
N ASP A 15 -1.36 16.12 3.64
CA ASP A 15 -0.18 16.47 4.45
C ASP A 15 0.66 15.24 4.85
N PHE A 16 0.21 14.04 4.48
CA PHE A 16 0.82 12.76 4.86
C PHE A 16 1.50 12.03 3.69
N LYS A 17 1.78 12.71 2.58
CA LYS A 17 2.38 12.12 1.37
C LYS A 17 3.79 11.52 1.59
N ASP A 18 4.46 11.89 2.68
CA ASP A 18 5.75 11.33 3.09
C ASP A 18 5.62 10.18 4.08
N TYR A 19 4.41 9.79 4.45
CA TYR A 19 4.13 8.73 5.44
C TYR A 19 3.63 7.43 4.80
N TYR A 20 3.33 7.47 3.50
CA TYR A 20 2.95 6.29 2.75
C TYR A 20 3.48 6.31 1.31
N VAL A 21 3.48 5.15 0.68
CA VAL A 21 3.61 4.98 -0.77
C VAL A 21 2.59 3.94 -1.23
N LEU A 22 1.78 4.28 -2.23
CA LEU A 22 0.93 3.32 -2.91
C LEU A 22 1.77 2.49 -3.88
N ILE A 23 1.52 1.19 -3.88
CA ILE A 23 2.12 0.22 -4.78
C ILE A 23 1.04 -0.53 -5.56
N GLY A 24 1.45 -1.54 -6.34
CA GLY A 24 0.51 -2.43 -7.02
C GLY A 24 -0.25 -1.78 -8.19
N GLY A 25 -1.47 -2.28 -8.43
CA GLY A 25 -2.26 -1.92 -9.60
C GLY A 25 -2.70 -0.46 -9.61
N THR A 26 -3.07 0.08 -8.45
CA THR A 26 -3.52 1.47 -8.32
C THR A 26 -2.39 2.45 -8.60
N ALA A 27 -1.20 2.23 -8.02
CA ALA A 27 -0.02 3.05 -8.29
C ALA A 27 0.34 3.03 -9.77
N THR A 28 0.40 1.83 -10.38
CA THR A 28 0.66 1.67 -11.81
C THR A 28 -0.36 2.42 -12.66
N SER A 29 -1.65 2.35 -12.30
CA SER A 29 -2.71 3.08 -13.01
C SER A 29 -2.58 4.58 -12.89
N ILE A 30 -2.15 5.12 -11.73
CA ILE A 30 -1.94 6.57 -11.53
C ILE A 30 -0.76 7.05 -12.39
N VAL A 31 0.36 6.32 -12.39
CA VAL A 31 1.54 6.64 -13.20
C VAL A 31 1.21 6.65 -14.69
N LEU A 32 0.55 5.60 -15.19
CA LEU A 32 0.17 5.49 -16.60
C LEU A 32 -0.82 6.58 -17.03
N ASP A 33 -1.81 6.89 -16.19
CA ASP A 33 -2.80 7.96 -16.47
C ASP A 33 -2.12 9.33 -16.57
N SER A 34 -1.14 9.62 -15.71
CA SER A 34 -0.35 10.87 -15.79
C SER A 34 0.46 11.01 -17.08
N GLN A 35 0.73 9.89 -17.76
CA GLN A 35 1.43 9.82 -19.04
C GLN A 35 0.49 9.72 -20.25
N GLY A 36 -0.84 9.79 -20.03
CA GLY A 36 -1.86 9.70 -21.07
C GLY A 36 -2.18 8.27 -21.53
N PHE A 37 -1.70 7.24 -20.82
CA PHE A 37 -2.00 5.84 -21.12
C PHE A 37 -3.22 5.34 -20.34
N LYS A 38 -4.02 4.48 -20.97
CA LYS A 38 -5.13 3.78 -20.30
C LYS A 38 -4.63 2.52 -19.61
N SER A 39 -4.94 2.37 -18.33
CA SER A 39 -4.63 1.15 -17.55
C SER A 39 -5.90 0.45 -17.07
N ARG A 40 -5.79 -0.85 -16.79
CA ARG A 40 -6.86 -1.64 -16.18
C ARG A 40 -6.96 -1.23 -14.69
N THR A 41 -8.10 -0.69 -14.30
CA THR A 41 -8.27 -0.05 -12.98
C THR A 41 -8.52 -1.07 -11.88
N THR A 42 -7.69 -1.07 -10.84
CA THR A 42 -8.00 -1.70 -9.55
C THR A 42 -8.58 -0.66 -8.60
N LYS A 43 -9.51 -1.05 -7.74
CA LYS A 43 -10.08 -0.18 -6.70
C LYS A 43 -9.40 -0.36 -5.33
N ASP A 44 -8.34 -1.15 -5.32
CA ASP A 44 -7.65 -1.63 -4.13
C ASP A 44 -6.39 -0.78 -3.89
N TYR A 45 -6.18 -0.34 -2.66
CA TYR A 45 -5.03 0.46 -2.26
C TYR A 45 -4.07 -0.44 -1.47
N ASP A 46 -3.03 -0.90 -2.15
CA ASP A 46 -1.87 -1.54 -1.53
C ASP A 46 -0.93 -0.42 -1.05
N MET A 47 -0.80 -0.24 0.27
CA MET A 47 -0.17 0.94 0.85
C MET A 47 0.96 0.56 1.79
N VAL A 48 2.20 0.95 1.48
CA VAL A 48 3.33 0.78 2.40
C VAL A 48 3.46 2.04 3.25
N ILE A 49 3.46 1.89 4.57
CA ILE A 49 3.69 2.97 5.54
C ILE A 49 5.20 3.15 5.71
N ILE A 50 5.68 4.36 5.50
CA ILE A 50 7.11 4.74 5.55
C ILE A 50 7.47 5.59 6.77
N ASP A 51 6.62 5.60 7.78
CA ASP A 51 6.73 6.46 8.97
C ASP A 51 7.67 5.92 10.05
N GLU A 52 8.97 6.12 9.91
CA GLU A 52 9.99 5.75 10.93
C GLU A 52 9.78 6.43 12.29
N LEU A 53 9.10 7.58 12.32
CA LEU A 53 8.93 8.42 13.51
C LEU A 53 7.65 8.11 14.30
N LYS A 54 6.79 7.21 13.80
CA LYS A 54 5.50 6.86 14.42
C LYS A 54 4.64 8.10 14.70
N ASN A 55 4.47 8.96 13.71
CA ASN A 55 3.65 10.15 13.77
C ASN A 55 2.19 9.79 14.10
N LYS A 56 1.78 10.15 15.31
CA LYS A 56 0.43 9.87 15.83
C LYS A 56 -0.68 10.47 14.97
N GLU A 57 -0.45 11.61 14.35
CA GLU A 57 -1.43 12.30 13.51
C GLU A 57 -1.74 11.53 12.23
N PHE A 58 -0.70 10.94 11.61
CA PHE A 58 -0.86 10.06 10.46
C PHE A 58 -1.73 8.85 10.82
N TYR A 59 -1.39 8.15 11.91
CA TYR A 59 -2.16 6.98 12.33
C TYR A 59 -3.57 7.32 12.81
N ASN A 60 -3.77 8.46 13.47
CA ASN A 60 -5.10 8.93 13.83
C ASN A 60 -5.93 9.23 12.58
N THR A 61 -5.33 9.87 11.58
CA THR A 61 -5.97 10.12 10.28
C THR A 61 -6.30 8.81 9.56
N LEU A 62 -5.40 7.84 9.57
CA LEU A 62 -5.63 6.51 9.00
C LEU A 62 -6.76 5.76 9.71
N ASN A 63 -6.78 5.74 11.04
CA ASN A 63 -7.86 5.13 11.81
C ASN A 63 -9.20 5.83 11.53
N HIS A 64 -9.21 7.17 11.52
CA HIS A 64 -10.41 7.94 11.22
C HIS A 64 -10.91 7.68 9.78
N PHE A 65 -10.01 7.56 8.81
CA PHE A 65 -10.34 7.18 7.45
C PHE A 65 -11.01 5.80 7.38
N LEU A 66 -10.45 4.82 8.10
CA LEU A 66 -11.02 3.46 8.17
C LEU A 66 -12.41 3.46 8.83
N GLU A 67 -12.61 4.27 9.87
CA GLU A 67 -13.89 4.43 10.56
C GLU A 67 -14.94 5.10 9.65
N LEU A 68 -14.61 6.23 9.02
CA LEU A 68 -15.52 6.93 8.11
C LEU A 68 -15.93 6.05 6.92
N GLY A 69 -14.98 5.26 6.42
CA GLY A 69 -15.20 4.30 5.36
C GLY A 69 -15.99 3.07 5.80
N GLU A 70 -16.30 2.89 7.08
CA GLU A 70 -16.94 1.67 7.62
C GLU A 70 -16.19 0.39 7.19
N TYR A 71 -14.86 0.46 7.21
CA TYR A 71 -14.03 -0.64 6.75
C TYR A 71 -14.11 -1.84 7.69
N GLN A 72 -14.41 -3.00 7.12
CA GLN A 72 -14.35 -4.28 7.79
C GLN A 72 -12.96 -4.89 7.62
N GLY A 73 -12.22 -4.97 8.72
CA GLY A 73 -10.93 -5.66 8.76
C GLY A 73 -11.11 -7.17 8.79
N SER A 74 -10.55 -7.88 7.82
CA SER A 74 -10.39 -9.32 7.78
C SER A 74 -8.90 -9.67 7.85
N GLN A 75 -8.55 -10.62 8.73
CA GLN A 75 -7.23 -11.20 8.76
C GLN A 75 -7.21 -12.38 7.80
N LYS A 76 -6.40 -12.30 6.74
CA LYS A 76 -6.37 -13.34 5.71
C LYS A 76 -5.58 -14.58 6.15
N ASP A 77 -4.64 -14.40 7.08
CA ASP A 77 -3.77 -15.43 7.58
C ASP A 77 -3.36 -15.09 9.03
N GLU A 78 -3.55 -16.02 9.95
CA GLU A 78 -3.17 -15.86 11.37
C GLU A 78 -1.66 -15.67 11.53
N LYS A 79 -0.86 -16.23 10.60
CA LYS A 79 0.60 -16.14 10.59
C LYS A 79 1.08 -14.86 9.90
N ALA A 80 0.50 -14.54 8.73
CA ALA A 80 0.93 -13.40 7.92
C ALA A 80 0.49 -12.02 8.44
N GLN A 81 -0.51 -11.98 9.32
CA GLN A 81 -1.13 -10.76 9.85
C GLN A 81 -1.38 -9.67 8.78
N LEU A 82 -1.68 -10.11 7.55
CA LEU A 82 -2.05 -9.23 6.46
C LEU A 82 -3.46 -8.72 6.74
N PHE A 83 -3.53 -7.47 7.21
CA PHE A 83 -4.78 -6.79 7.46
C PHE A 83 -5.35 -6.28 6.16
N ARG A 84 -6.52 -6.79 5.83
CA ARG A 84 -7.29 -6.31 4.69
C ARG A 84 -8.54 -5.65 5.20
N PHE A 85 -8.68 -4.38 4.86
CA PHE A 85 -9.85 -3.59 5.16
C PHE A 85 -10.69 -3.50 3.89
N THR A 86 -11.96 -3.93 3.94
CA THR A 86 -12.89 -3.79 2.82
C THR A 86 -14.11 -2.98 3.21
N THR A 87 -14.64 -2.20 2.28
CA THR A 87 -15.88 -1.43 2.47
C THR A 87 -16.80 -1.55 1.26
N THR A 88 -18.08 -1.29 1.48
CA THR A 88 -19.10 -1.14 0.44
C THR A 88 -19.32 0.33 0.05
N LYS A 89 -18.71 1.30 0.75
CA LYS A 89 -18.87 2.73 0.46
C LYS A 89 -18.15 3.12 -0.85
N PRO A 90 -18.87 3.64 -1.86
CA PRO A 90 -18.30 3.91 -3.18
C PRO A 90 -17.34 5.11 -3.20
N GLU A 91 -17.43 6.03 -2.24
CA GLU A 91 -16.54 7.19 -2.11
C GLU A 91 -15.12 6.80 -1.66
N PHE A 92 -14.98 5.60 -1.10
CA PHE A 92 -13.73 5.06 -0.55
C PHE A 92 -13.11 4.00 -1.49
N PRO A 93 -11.81 3.70 -1.38
CA PRO A 93 -11.21 2.51 -2.00
C PRO A 93 -11.94 1.25 -1.52
N SER A 94 -12.32 0.34 -2.42
CA SER A 94 -13.07 -0.86 -2.01
C SER A 94 -12.27 -1.76 -1.06
N MET A 95 -10.94 -1.66 -1.13
CA MET A 95 -10.02 -2.38 -0.28
C MET A 95 -8.80 -1.51 0.06
N ILE A 96 -8.35 -1.58 1.30
CA ILE A 96 -7.04 -1.07 1.74
C ILE A 96 -6.28 -2.21 2.40
N GLU A 97 -5.04 -2.42 1.94
CA GLU A 97 -4.10 -3.40 2.49
C GLU A 97 -2.84 -2.62 2.92
N PRO A 98 -2.74 -2.19 4.20
CA PRO A 98 -1.58 -1.49 4.71
C PRO A 98 -0.46 -2.48 5.05
N PHE A 99 0.76 -2.13 4.65
CA PHE A 99 2.00 -2.80 4.99
C PHE A 99 2.85 -1.86 5.83
N SER A 100 3.42 -2.33 6.93
CA SER A 100 4.37 -1.55 7.74
C SER A 100 5.57 -2.41 8.08
N ILE A 101 6.77 -1.83 7.94
CA ILE A 101 8.02 -2.47 8.38
C ILE A 101 8.29 -2.26 9.87
N LEU A 102 7.56 -1.36 10.53
CA LEU A 102 7.76 -1.05 11.94
C LEU A 102 6.84 -1.92 12.79
N PRO A 103 7.38 -2.80 13.65
CA PRO A 103 6.61 -3.89 14.25
C PRO A 103 5.60 -3.47 15.35
N GLN A 104 5.28 -2.18 15.52
CA GLN A 104 4.83 -1.69 16.83
C GLN A 104 3.80 -0.55 16.84
N TYR A 105 3.16 -0.14 15.73
CA TYR A 105 2.04 0.80 15.84
C TYR A 105 0.70 0.10 15.62
N PRO A 106 -0.18 0.07 16.64
CA PRO A 106 -1.47 -0.58 16.50
C PRO A 106 -2.48 0.28 15.72
N LEU A 107 -3.18 -0.30 14.75
CA LEU A 107 -4.41 0.28 14.19
C LEU A 107 -5.56 0.02 15.15
N LYS A 108 -6.49 0.95 15.29
CA LYS A 108 -7.67 0.76 16.14
C LYS A 108 -8.80 0.16 15.32
N LYS A 109 -9.41 -0.91 15.84
CA LYS A 109 -10.64 -1.53 15.31
C LYS A 109 -11.60 -1.78 16.46
N ASP A 110 -12.83 -1.29 16.37
CA ASP A 110 -13.89 -1.57 17.35
C ASP A 110 -13.44 -1.32 18.81
N GLY A 111 -12.58 -0.30 19.03
CA GLY A 111 -11.99 0.00 20.34
C GLY A 111 -10.82 -0.89 20.78
N ARG A 112 -10.36 -1.83 19.94
CA ARG A 112 -9.21 -2.72 20.16
C ARG A 112 -8.02 -2.30 19.31
N GLU A 113 -6.83 -2.37 19.91
CA GLU A 113 -5.57 -2.17 19.22
C GLU A 113 -5.19 -3.45 18.45
N ILE A 114 -5.07 -3.32 17.14
CA ILE A 114 -4.58 -4.35 16.22
C ILE A 114 -3.12 -4.03 15.91
N PRO A 115 -2.16 -4.81 16.42
CA PRO A 115 -0.77 -4.60 16.08
C PRO A 115 -0.55 -4.84 14.58
N LEU A 116 0.03 -3.87 13.86
CA LEU A 116 0.61 -4.11 12.54
C LEU A 116 1.90 -4.91 12.76
N HIS A 117 1.78 -6.24 12.85
CA HIS A 117 2.93 -7.12 13.04
C HIS A 117 3.42 -7.67 11.71
N PHE A 118 4.71 -7.93 11.70
CA PHE A 118 5.42 -8.42 10.54
C PHE A 118 5.40 -9.95 10.50
N ASP A 119 5.11 -10.52 9.33
CA ASP A 119 5.44 -11.92 9.07
C ASP A 119 6.57 -12.02 8.04
N GLN A 120 7.67 -12.64 8.45
CA GLN A 120 8.84 -12.86 7.59
C GLN A 120 8.56 -13.90 6.50
N ASP A 121 7.49 -14.70 6.63
CA ASP A 121 7.12 -15.74 5.66
C ASP A 121 6.16 -15.24 4.56
N ALA A 122 5.52 -14.07 4.76
CA ALA A 122 4.64 -13.48 3.76
C ALA A 122 5.45 -12.79 2.66
N SER A 123 5.31 -13.21 1.39
CA SER A 123 6.24 -12.82 0.30
C SER A 123 6.46 -11.32 0.08
N LEU A 124 5.45 -10.47 0.32
CA LEU A 124 5.60 -9.01 0.17
C LEU A 124 6.15 -8.38 1.46
N SER A 125 5.75 -8.88 2.62
CA SER A 125 6.37 -8.52 3.89
C SER A 125 7.85 -8.93 3.85
N ALA A 126 8.21 -10.18 3.59
CA ALA A 126 9.60 -10.63 3.40
C ALA A 126 10.43 -9.71 2.46
N LEU A 127 9.81 -9.19 1.39
CA LEU A 127 10.43 -8.24 0.47
C LEU A 127 10.64 -6.85 1.11
N LEU A 128 9.70 -6.38 1.92
CA LEU A 128 9.81 -5.12 2.67
C LEU A 128 10.81 -5.17 3.83
N LEU A 129 11.17 -6.35 4.35
CA LEU A 129 12.30 -6.50 5.30
C LEU A 129 13.66 -6.31 4.65
N ASP A 130 13.71 -6.43 3.33
CA ASP A 130 14.92 -6.14 2.59
C ASP A 130 15.16 -4.63 2.62
N GLU A 131 16.21 -4.22 3.34
CA GLU A 131 16.58 -2.82 3.54
C GLU A 131 16.80 -2.11 2.19
N ASP A 132 17.35 -2.79 1.19
CA ASP A 132 17.53 -2.21 -0.14
C ASP A 132 16.19 -1.95 -0.82
N TYR A 133 15.21 -2.85 -0.65
CA TYR A 133 13.87 -2.65 -1.20
C TYR A 133 13.12 -1.52 -0.49
N TYR A 134 13.20 -1.45 0.84
CA TYR A 134 12.58 -0.37 1.59
C TYR A 134 13.18 0.99 1.21
N ASN A 135 14.51 1.07 1.08
CA ASN A 135 15.19 2.28 0.63
C ASN A 135 14.74 2.70 -0.78
N ILE A 136 14.50 1.76 -1.70
CA ILE A 136 13.92 2.06 -3.01
C ILE A 136 12.52 2.68 -2.84
N LEU A 137 11.67 2.14 -1.98
CA LEU A 137 10.33 2.70 -1.75
C LEU A 137 10.37 4.13 -1.19
N VAL A 138 11.30 4.41 -0.27
CA VAL A 138 11.46 5.73 0.34
C VAL A 138 12.00 6.76 -0.67
N HIS A 139 12.99 6.37 -1.49
CA HIS A 139 13.69 7.28 -2.39
C HIS A 139 13.10 7.41 -3.80
N GLU A 140 12.42 6.37 -4.30
CA GLU A 140 11.86 6.33 -5.67
C GLU A 140 10.34 6.55 -5.70
N LYS A 141 9.75 7.07 -4.60
CA LYS A 141 8.35 7.52 -4.59
C LYS A 141 8.22 8.89 -5.26
N GLU A 142 7.13 9.09 -5.97
CA GLU A 142 6.77 10.35 -6.63
C GLU A 142 5.38 10.79 -6.20
N ILE A 143 5.14 12.10 -6.19
CA ILE A 143 3.82 12.66 -5.96
C ILE A 143 3.14 12.89 -7.31
N ILE A 144 2.18 12.04 -7.64
CA ILE A 144 1.45 12.10 -8.91
C ILE A 144 -0.03 12.29 -8.60
N GLN A 145 -0.60 13.37 -9.15
CA GLN A 145 -2.00 13.74 -8.93
C GLN A 145 -2.38 13.74 -7.44
N GLY A 146 -1.47 14.19 -6.56
CA GLY A 146 -1.71 14.25 -5.11
C GLY A 146 -1.52 12.95 -4.33
N TYR A 147 -1.20 11.83 -4.98
CA TYR A 147 -0.88 10.56 -4.31
C TYR A 147 0.63 10.34 -4.27
N SER A 148 1.12 9.77 -3.17
CA SER A 148 2.45 9.17 -3.11
C SER A 148 2.40 7.80 -3.75
N VAL A 149 3.12 7.61 -4.87
CA VAL A 149 3.14 6.37 -5.67
C VAL A 149 4.57 5.96 -5.99
N LEU A 150 4.84 4.67 -6.07
CA LEU A 150 6.15 4.19 -6.52
C LEU A 150 6.33 4.47 -8.03
N SER A 151 7.41 5.16 -8.40
CA SER A 151 7.71 5.54 -9.79
C SER A 151 8.05 4.34 -10.69
N ASN A 152 7.89 4.53 -12.01
CA ASN A 152 8.36 3.58 -13.03
C ASN A 152 9.87 3.29 -12.92
N CYS A 153 10.70 4.23 -12.44
CA CYS A 153 12.13 3.97 -12.19
C CYS A 153 12.35 2.98 -11.03
N GLY A 154 11.52 3.01 -9.98
CA GLY A 154 11.50 2.03 -8.90
C GLY A 154 11.03 0.64 -9.36
N LEU A 155 10.05 0.58 -10.27
CA LEU A 155 9.56 -0.68 -10.88
C LEU A 155 10.57 -1.34 -11.83
N TYR A 156 11.40 -0.57 -12.54
CA TYR A 156 12.48 -1.10 -13.38
C TYR A 156 13.75 -1.41 -12.57
N SER A 157 14.10 -0.59 -11.57
CA SER A 157 15.26 -0.84 -10.69
C SER A 157 15.07 -2.07 -9.79
N SER A 158 13.84 -2.32 -9.32
CA SER A 158 13.47 -3.57 -8.63
C SER A 158 13.55 -4.82 -9.52
N LYS A 159 13.57 -4.69 -10.85
CA LYS A 159 13.84 -5.82 -11.76
C LYS A 159 15.34 -6.12 -11.94
N ILE A 160 16.22 -5.14 -11.69
CA ILE A 160 17.63 -5.22 -12.08
C ILE A 160 18.56 -5.64 -10.92
N LYS A 161 18.19 -5.40 -9.66
CA LYS A 161 19.08 -5.67 -8.50
C LYS A 161 18.84 -6.97 -7.72
N PHE A 162 17.77 -7.73 -7.95
CA PHE A 162 17.44 -8.88 -7.10
C PHE A 162 18.14 -10.19 -7.52
N LYS A 163 18.64 -10.93 -6.52
CA LYS A 163 19.07 -12.33 -6.72
C LYS A 163 17.87 -13.18 -7.21
N PRO A 164 18.06 -14.04 -8.22
CA PRO A 164 16.99 -14.60 -9.05
C PRO A 164 15.98 -15.53 -8.34
N ARG A 165 16.23 -15.97 -7.09
CA ARG A 165 15.36 -16.93 -6.39
C ARG A 165 14.22 -16.32 -5.58
N GLN A 166 14.34 -15.08 -5.09
CA GLN A 166 13.29 -14.42 -4.30
C GLN A 166 12.31 -13.64 -5.20
N LEU A 167 12.81 -13.05 -6.28
CA LEU A 167 12.03 -12.25 -7.23
C LEU A 167 11.01 -13.10 -8.04
N HIS A 168 11.36 -14.36 -8.32
CA HIS A 168 10.52 -15.25 -9.11
C HIS A 168 9.18 -15.54 -8.39
N LEU A 169 9.17 -15.68 -7.06
CA LEU A 169 7.94 -15.94 -6.31
C LEU A 169 7.02 -14.71 -6.19
N ALA A 170 7.58 -13.52 -5.98
CA ALA A 170 6.81 -12.28 -5.86
C ALA A 170 6.23 -11.84 -7.22
N VAL A 171 7.03 -11.90 -8.28
CA VAL A 171 6.61 -11.51 -9.63
C VAL A 171 5.67 -12.54 -10.25
N LEU A 172 5.88 -13.86 -10.06
CA LEU A 172 4.93 -14.85 -10.58
C LEU A 172 3.56 -14.78 -9.90
N LYS A 173 3.48 -14.56 -8.58
CA LYS A 173 2.16 -14.42 -7.92
C LYS A 173 1.42 -13.16 -8.36
N TYR A 174 2.11 -12.03 -8.53
CA TYR A 174 1.47 -10.78 -9.01
C TYR A 174 1.12 -10.83 -10.50
N SER A 175 1.94 -11.47 -11.34
CA SER A 175 1.62 -11.67 -12.77
C SER A 175 0.48 -12.66 -12.98
N LEU A 176 0.37 -13.70 -12.15
CA LEU A 176 -0.73 -14.66 -12.20
C LEU A 176 -2.06 -14.03 -11.76
N ARG A 177 -2.05 -13.07 -10.83
CA ARG A 177 -3.26 -12.34 -10.39
C ARG A 177 -3.76 -11.32 -11.41
N LEU A 178 -2.94 -10.94 -12.40
CA LEU A 178 -3.35 -10.11 -13.55
C LEU A 178 -3.90 -10.96 -14.72
N ALA A 179 -3.68 -12.27 -14.67
CA ALA A 179 -4.08 -13.24 -15.70
C ALA A 179 -5.32 -14.08 -15.30
N SER A 180 -5.85 -13.90 -14.09
CA SER A 180 -7.07 -14.53 -13.56
C SER A 180 -8.08 -13.47 -13.16
#